data_AF-A0A952W813-F1
#
_entry.id   AF-A0A952W813-F1
#
_cell.length_a   1.000
_cell.length_b   1.000
_cell.length_c   1.000
_cell.angle_alpha   90.00
_cell.angle_beta   90.00
_cell.angle_gamma   90.00
#
_symmetry.space_group_name_H-M   'P 1'
#
loop_
_entity.id
_entity.type
_entity.pdbx_description
1 polymer ?
#
loop_
_entity_poly.entity_id
_entity_poly.type
_entity_poly.pdbx_seq_one_letter_code
_entity_poly.pdbx_strand_id
1 'polypeptide(L)'
;MADSIYIADLIQRQLREGRYTRRVRVLGDDMTSRVVGSDEVWYVPVSVHRDAEHMSMIYDGLSDVEENLIKEHGLRVILVPRIIPFHRWEDVA
;
A
#
# COMPACT_ATOMS: atom_id res chain seq x y z
N MET A 1 -17.03 -7.92 -9.08
CA MET A 1 -15.77 -7.20 -9.38
C MET A 1 -15.55 -6.28 -8.20
N ALA A 2 -14.43 -6.40 -7.48
CA ALA A 2 -14.15 -5.51 -6.35
C ALA A 2 -13.91 -4.09 -6.87
N ASP A 3 -14.50 -3.09 -6.22
CA ASP A 3 -14.31 -1.68 -6.57
C ASP A 3 -12.96 -1.18 -6.02
N SER A 4 -12.33 -0.23 -6.71
CA SER A 4 -11.05 0.35 -6.31
C SER A 4 -11.13 0.98 -4.91
N ILE A 5 -12.28 1.58 -4.56
CA ILE A 5 -12.55 2.13 -3.22
C ILE A 5 -12.48 1.04 -2.15
N TYR A 6 -13.13 -0.11 -2.40
CA TYR A 6 -13.11 -1.23 -1.46
C TYR A 6 -11.70 -1.78 -1.25
N ILE A 7 -10.93 -1.93 -2.33
CA ILE A 7 -9.55 -2.42 -2.28
C ILE A 7 -8.66 -1.42 -1.52
N ALA A 8 -8.81 -0.13 -1.78
CA ALA A 8 -8.08 0.92 -1.09
C ALA A 8 -8.33 0.90 0.42
N ASP A 9 -9.60 0.80 0.83
CA ASP A 9 -9.99 0.75 2.25
C ASP A 9 -9.46 -0.50 2.95
N LEU A 10 -9.53 -1.65 2.28
CA LEU A 10 -9.02 -2.92 2.80
C LEU A 10 -7.51 -2.85 3.03
N ILE A 11 -6.75 -2.39 2.04
CA ILE A 11 -5.30 -2.20 2.14
C ILE A 11 -4.98 -1.19 3.25
N GLN A 12 -5.68 -0.06 3.28
CA GLN A 12 -5.45 0.98 4.27
C GLN A 12 -5.69 0.49 5.70
N ARG A 13 -6.67 -0.40 5.90
CA ARG A 13 -6.93 -1.04 7.19
C ARG A 13 -5.78 -1.95 7.61
N GLN A 14 -5.31 -2.85 6.75
CA GLN A 14 -4.19 -3.74 7.07
C GLN A 14 -2.90 -2.96 7.35
N LEU A 15 -2.61 -1.91 6.58
CA LEU A 15 -1.46 -1.03 6.83
C LEU A 15 -1.52 -0.38 8.22
N ARG A 16 -2.71 -0.07 8.76
CA ARG A 16 -2.85 0.52 10.11
C ARG A 16 -2.54 -0.45 11.24
N GLU A 17 -2.62 -1.75 10.99
CA GLU A 17 -2.33 -2.79 11.98
C GLU A 17 -0.82 -2.98 12.16
N GLY A 18 -0.02 -2.68 11.14
CA GLY A 18 1.44 -2.80 11.19
C GLY A 18 2.14 -1.64 11.91
N ARG A 19 3.11 -1.98 12.78
CA ARG A 19 3.87 -1.00 13.58
C ARG A 19 4.58 0.07 12.72
N TYR A 20 5.19 -0.36 11.61
CA TYR A 20 5.97 0.50 10.72
C TYR A 20 5.16 0.99 9.52
N THR A 21 4.13 0.25 9.10
CA THR A 21 3.28 0.59 7.96
C THR A 21 2.09 1.50 8.33
N ARG A 22 1.77 1.71 9.61
CA ARG A 22 0.64 2.58 10.04
C ARG A 22 0.66 4.02 9.51
N ARG A 23 1.85 4.51 9.14
CA ARG A 23 2.08 5.85 8.57
C ARG A 23 1.97 5.87 7.04
N VAL A 24 1.90 4.71 6.40
CA VAL A 24 1.70 4.57 4.96
C VAL A 24 0.25 4.90 4.62
N ARG A 25 0.04 5.64 3.54
CA ARG A 25 -1.29 5.96 3.03
C ARG A 25 -1.48 5.46 1.61
N VAL A 26 -2.64 4.88 1.35
CA VAL A 26 -3.05 4.54 -0.02
C VAL A 26 -3.38 5.83 -0.78
N LEU A 27 -2.87 5.94 -2.00
CA LEU A 27 -3.18 7.01 -2.94
C LEU A 27 -4.24 6.49 -3.92
N GLY A 28 -5.52 6.59 -3.53
CA GLY A 28 -6.62 5.97 -4.25
C GLY A 28 -6.82 6.46 -5.70
N ASP A 29 -6.38 7.68 -6.00
CA ASP A 29 -6.63 8.34 -7.28
C ASP A 29 -5.88 7.71 -8.48
N ASP A 30 -4.80 6.97 -8.20
CA ASP A 30 -3.86 6.43 -9.21
C ASP A 30 -3.83 4.89 -9.23
N MET A 31 -4.83 4.23 -8.65
CA MET A 31 -4.90 2.77 -8.64
C MET A 31 -5.15 2.22 -10.06
N THR A 32 -4.38 1.21 -10.46
CA THR A 32 -4.56 0.55 -11.75
C THR A 32 -4.58 -0.95 -11.58
N SER A 33 -5.43 -1.65 -12.34
CA SER A 33 -5.38 -3.12 -12.42
C SER A 33 -4.89 -3.56 -13.80
N ARG A 34 -4.17 -4.69 -13.84
CA ARG A 34 -3.78 -5.36 -15.09
C ARG A 34 -3.98 -6.85 -14.95
N VAL A 35 -4.46 -7.48 -16.01
CA VAL A 35 -4.51 -8.93 -16.10
C VAL A 35 -3.13 -9.46 -16.53
N VAL A 36 -2.51 -10.29 -15.70
CA VAL A 36 -1.23 -10.95 -15.97
C VAL A 36 -1.47 -12.46 -15.98
N GLY A 37 -1.57 -13.04 -17.18
CA GLY A 37 -1.99 -14.42 -17.34
C GLY A 37 -3.49 -14.57 -17.05
N SER A 38 -3.84 -15.40 -16.06
CA SER A 38 -5.23 -15.58 -15.58
C SER A 38 -5.59 -14.68 -14.39
N ASP A 39 -4.61 -13.98 -13.81
CA ASP A 39 -4.80 -13.25 -12.55
C ASP A 39 -4.94 -11.75 -12.80
N GLU A 40 -5.89 -11.10 -12.12
CA GLU A 40 -5.93 -9.64 -12.03
C GLU A 40 -4.97 -9.15 -10.93
N VAL A 41 -4.04 -8.27 -11.30
CA VAL A 41 -3.06 -7.67 -10.40
C VAL A 41 -3.37 -6.19 -10.23
N TRP A 42 -3.54 -5.76 -8.98
CA TRP A 42 -3.76 -4.37 -8.62
C TRP A 42 -2.45 -3.70 -8.23
N TYR A 43 -2.10 -2.62 -8.94
CA TYR A 43 -0.97 -1.76 -8.63
C TYR A 43 -1.51 -0.56 -7.86
N VAL A 44 -1.13 -0.49 -6.58
CA VAL A 44 -1.71 0.47 -5.63
C VAL A 44 -0.60 1.41 -5.15
N PRO A 45 -0.60 2.67 -5.59
CA PRO A 45 0.39 3.62 -5.13
C PRO A 45 0.15 3.93 -3.67
N VAL A 46 1.24 3.95 -2.89
CA VAL A 46 1.20 4.29 -1.47
C VAL A 46 2.21 5.37 -1.16
N SER A 47 1.85 6.33 -0.32
CA SER A 47 2.80 7.30 0.20
C SER A 47 3.54 6.70 1.38
N VAL A 48 4.87 6.78 1.32
CA VAL A 48 5.75 6.36 2.41
C VAL A 48 6.53 7.56 2.89
N HIS A 49 6.50 7.80 4.20
CA HIS A 49 7.35 8.79 4.82
C HIS A 49 8.78 8.26 4.88
N ARG A 50 9.73 9.01 4.30
CA ARG A 50 11.13 8.60 4.31
C ARG A 50 11.66 8.60 5.74
N ASP A 51 11.96 7.41 6.24
CA ASP A 51 12.60 7.18 7.53
C ASP A 51 13.80 6.27 7.29
N ALA A 52 15.00 6.85 7.18
CA ALA A 52 16.20 6.14 6.74
C ALA A 52 16.56 4.94 7.63
N GLU A 53 16.13 4.96 8.89
CA GLU A 53 16.41 3.90 9.87
C GLU A 53 15.43 2.73 9.74
N HIS A 54 14.22 2.99 9.24
CA HIS A 54 13.11 2.04 9.23
C HIS A 54 12.62 1.65 7.84
N MET A 55 13.24 2.18 6.76
CA MET A 55 12.80 1.88 5.39
C MET A 55 12.68 0.37 5.11
N SER A 56 13.66 -0.43 5.53
CA SER A 56 13.61 -1.90 5.34
C SER A 56 12.40 -2.51 6.02
N MET A 57 12.14 -2.14 7.28
CA MET A 57 10.99 -2.64 8.05
C MET A 57 9.65 -2.19 7.45
N ILE A 58 9.61 -1.01 6.81
CA ILE A 58 8.43 -0.58 6.07
C ILE A 58 8.22 -1.48 4.85
N TYR A 59 9.25 -1.72 4.04
CA TYR A 59 9.15 -2.60 2.87
C TYR A 59 8.73 -4.02 3.25
N ASP A 60 9.33 -4.59 4.30
CA ASP A 60 8.95 -5.91 4.83
C ASP A 60 7.46 -5.92 5.22
N GLY A 61 7.00 -4.89 5.92
CA GLY A 61 5.59 -4.77 6.29
C GLY A 61 4.65 -4.54 5.11
N LEU A 62 5.11 -3.95 4.00
CA LEU A 62 4.30 -3.86 2.77
C LEU A 62 4.16 -5.24 2.13
N SER A 63 5.24 -6.02 2.07
CA SER A 63 5.20 -7.39 1.57
C SER A 63 4.29 -8.29 2.41
N ASP A 64 4.31 -8.15 3.73
CA ASP A 64 3.38 -8.88 4.62
C ASP A 64 1.91 -8.57 4.28
N VAL A 65 1.58 -7.30 4.02
CA VAL A 65 0.22 -6.88 3.62
C VAL A 65 -0.15 -7.47 2.26
N GLU A 66 0.74 -7.43 1.27
CA GLU A 66 0.52 -8.04 -0.05
C GLU A 66 0.24 -9.55 0.07
N GLU A 67 1.04 -10.27 0.86
CA GLU A 67 0.84 -11.70 1.10
C GLU A 67 -0.48 -12.01 1.80
N ASN A 68 -0.86 -11.22 2.81
CA ASN A 68 -2.09 -11.42 3.55
C ASN A 68 -3.32 -11.18 2.67
N LEU A 69 -3.30 -10.18 1.80
CA LEU A 69 -4.38 -9.92 0.85
C LEU A 69 -4.58 -11.08 -0.14
N ILE A 70 -3.49 -11.72 -0.57
CA ILE A 70 -3.56 -12.92 -1.41
C ILE A 70 -4.14 -14.09 -0.60
N LYS A 71 -3.65 -14.34 0.61
CA LYS A 71 -4.06 -15.48 1.45
C LYS A 71 -5.52 -15.39 1.91
N GLU A 72 -5.96 -14.22 2.34
CA GLU A 72 -7.28 -14.02 2.96
C GLU A 72 -8.37 -13.65 1.95
N HIS A 73 -8.01 -12.94 0.88
CA HIS A 73 -8.98 -12.37 -0.06
C HIS A 73 -8.79 -12.84 -1.50
N GLY A 74 -7.73 -13.59 -1.81
CA GLY A 74 -7.37 -13.94 -3.19
C GLY A 74 -7.01 -12.72 -4.04
N LEU A 75 -6.68 -11.59 -3.42
CA LEU A 75 -6.40 -10.33 -4.09
C LEU A 75 -4.90 -10.18 -4.31
N ARG A 76 -4.47 -10.21 -5.58
CA ARG A 76 -3.07 -9.96 -5.93
C ARG A 76 -2.82 -8.47 -6.04
N VAL A 77 -2.16 -7.92 -5.02
CA VAL A 77 -1.84 -6.50 -4.90
C VAL A 77 -0.33 -6.32 -4.92
N ILE A 78 0.11 -5.26 -5.60
CA ILE A 78 1.48 -4.74 -5.53
C ILE A 78 1.37 -3.30 -5.04
N LEU A 79 1.85 -3.07 -3.82
CA LEU A 79 1.98 -1.75 -3.24
C LEU A 79 3.19 -1.07 -3.88
N VAL A 80 2.97 0.10 -4.47
CA VAL A 80 3.99 0.85 -5.20
C VAL A 80 4.39 2.07 -4.37
N PRO A 81 5.51 2.02 -3.62
CA PRO A 81 5.89 3.10 -2.73
C PRO A 81 6.30 4.33 -3.51
N ARG A 82 5.57 5.43 -3.31
CA ARG A 82 5.95 6.77 -3.71
C ARG A 82 6.55 7.46 -2.50
N ILE A 83 7.87 7.57 -2.51
CA ILE A 83 8.58 8.37 -1.50
C ILE A 83 8.22 9.83 -1.77
N ILE A 84 7.39 10.43 -0.93
CA ILE A 84 7.07 11.85 -1.05
C ILE A 84 8.24 12.64 -0.42
N PRO A 85 8.99 13.44 -1.18
CA PRO A 85 10.01 14.32 -0.62
C PRO A 85 9.31 15.51 0.05
N PHE A 86 9.13 15.47 1.37
CA PHE A 86 8.56 16.63 2.08
C PHE A 86 9.60 17.75 2.20
N HIS A 87 9.15 18.99 1.99
CA HIS A 87 9.92 20.20 2.28
C HIS A 87 9.62 20.75 3.69
N ARG A 88 8.44 20.49 4.29
CA ARG A 88 8.08 20.92 5.65
C ARG A 88 7.10 19.95 6.35
N TRP A 89 7.12 20.00 7.68
CA TRP A 89 6.34 19.15 8.60
C TRP A 89 4.84 19.48 8.64
N GLU A 90 4.46 20.67 8.15
CA GLU A 90 3.13 21.27 8.31
C GLU A 90 2.07 20.74 7.33
N ASP A 91 2.46 20.05 6.26
CA ASP A 91 1.54 19.57 5.20
C ASP A 91 0.74 18.31 5.58
N VAL A 92 0.92 17.77 6.79
CA VAL A 92 0.38 16.46 7.21
C VAL A 92 -0.28 16.48 8.60
N ALA A 93 -0.52 17.66 9.18
CA ALA A 93 -1.23 17.79 10.47
C ALA A 93 -2.76 17.81 10.31
#